data_AF-A0AAE0ZKY7-F1
#
_entry.id   AF-A0AAE0ZKY7-F1
#
_cell.length_a   1.000
_cell.length_b   1.000
_cell.length_c   1.000
_cell.angle_alpha   90.00
_cell.angle_beta   90.00
_cell.angle_gamma   90.00
#
_symmetry.space_group_name_H-M   'P 1'
#
loop_
_entity.id
_entity.type
_entity.pdbx_description
1 polymer ?
#
loop_
_entity_poly.entity_id
_entity_poly.type
_entity_poly.pdbx_seq_one_letter_code
_entity_poly.pdbx_strand_id
1 'polypeptide(L)'
;MNESTTEETYGIFAENSSVGSIFNWTDSSNETTKEDKAPNSTTLFISAIYLTVVAFFAVVGNITVLTIILKDKKLRSKPHNHLLISLAVCDLTVLFGGYPFTIISAYYGEWMFGDLGCTFSGYFTFFLSLTSMNILVAICVFRYVMICLPGKCELSIIADNIYQSLKIIQ
;
A
#
# COMPACT_ATOMS: atom_id res chain seq x y z
N MET A 1 -37.72 39.46 17.04
CA MET A 1 -36.58 38.55 17.26
C MET A 1 -36.95 37.29 16.52
N ASN A 2 -36.46 37.20 15.28
CA ASN A 2 -37.18 36.70 14.13
C ASN A 2 -36.33 35.59 13.51
N GLU A 3 -36.91 34.41 13.52
CA GLU A 3 -36.34 33.12 13.13
C GLU A 3 -36.49 32.93 11.60
N SER A 4 -36.04 33.93 10.84
CA SER A 4 -36.33 34.08 9.40
C SER A 4 -35.07 34.34 8.55
N THR A 5 -33.95 33.68 8.86
CA THR A 5 -32.68 33.84 8.10
C THR A 5 -32.00 32.54 7.68
N THR A 6 -32.57 31.36 7.96
CA THR A 6 -31.94 30.07 7.59
C THR A 6 -32.58 29.34 6.41
N GLU A 7 -33.75 29.77 5.92
CA GLU A 7 -34.39 29.15 4.74
C GLU A 7 -33.94 29.76 3.39
N GLU A 8 -33.41 30.98 3.37
CA GLU A 8 -33.00 31.64 2.12
C GLU A 8 -31.72 31.04 1.51
N THR A 9 -30.83 30.44 2.31
CA THR A 9 -29.55 29.91 1.80
C THR A 9 -29.72 28.59 1.03
N TYR A 10 -30.76 27.81 1.32
CA TYR A 10 -31.02 26.54 0.62
C TYR A 10 -31.81 26.75 -0.69
N GLY A 11 -32.59 27.83 -0.79
CA GLY A 11 -33.38 28.14 -2.00
C GLY A 11 -32.56 28.67 -3.19
N ILE A 12 -31.41 29.30 -2.93
CA ILE A 12 -30.61 29.96 -3.99
C ILE A 12 -29.89 28.93 -4.90
N PHE A 13 -29.66 27.70 -4.45
CA PHE A 13 -28.98 26.67 -5.26
C PHE A 13 -29.90 25.90 -6.20
N ALA A 14 -31.23 26.11 -6.16
CA ALA A 14 -32.19 25.36 -6.96
C ALA A 14 -32.59 26.05 -8.30
N GLU A 15 -32.14 27.28 -8.59
CA GLU A 15 -32.80 28.10 -9.63
C GLU A 15 -31.90 28.64 -10.78
N ASN A 16 -30.75 28.04 -11.10
CA ASN A 16 -30.05 28.36 -12.35
C ASN A 16 -29.87 27.15 -13.28
N SER A 17 -30.88 26.95 -14.12
CA SER A 17 -30.88 26.05 -15.28
C SER A 17 -29.74 26.26 -16.28
N SER A 18 -28.93 27.32 -16.13
CA SER A 18 -27.71 27.59 -16.90
C SER A 18 -26.39 27.16 -16.24
N VAL A 19 -26.36 26.82 -14.95
CA VAL A 19 -25.15 26.26 -14.29
C VAL A 19 -25.23 24.75 -14.20
N GLY A 20 -26.44 24.18 -14.06
CA GLY A 20 -26.68 22.74 -14.23
C GLY A 20 -26.36 22.21 -15.63
N SER A 21 -26.31 23.08 -16.65
CA SER A 21 -25.92 22.71 -18.01
C SER A 21 -24.41 22.83 -18.29
N ILE A 22 -23.68 23.66 -17.54
CA ILE A 22 -22.21 23.73 -17.61
C ILE A 22 -21.60 22.49 -16.93
N PHE A 23 -22.24 22.00 -15.87
CA PHE A 23 -21.89 20.76 -15.20
C PHE A 23 -23.02 19.75 -15.38
N ASN A 24 -23.25 19.37 -16.63
CA ASN A 24 -24.23 18.36 -17.00
C ASN A 24 -23.66 16.97 -16.63
N TRP A 25 -23.95 16.46 -15.42
CA TRP A 25 -23.63 15.08 -15.01
C TRP A 25 -24.47 14.01 -15.74
N THR A 26 -25.26 14.40 -16.72
CA THR A 26 -26.19 13.50 -17.42
C THR A 26 -25.55 12.77 -18.62
N ASP A 27 -24.22 12.69 -18.68
CA ASP A 27 -23.51 11.84 -19.62
C ASP A 27 -22.25 11.23 -18.98
N SER A 28 -22.45 10.29 -18.07
CA SER A 28 -21.58 9.09 -17.97
C SER A 28 -22.29 7.94 -17.27
N SER A 29 -23.55 7.67 -17.65
CA SER A 29 -24.11 6.32 -17.56
C SER A 29 -23.92 5.54 -18.87
N ASN A 30 -23.18 6.10 -19.83
CA ASN A 30 -22.77 5.48 -21.09
C ASN A 30 -21.25 5.23 -21.17
N GLU A 31 -20.51 5.27 -20.06
CA GLU A 31 -19.25 4.52 -19.97
C GLU A 31 -19.59 3.10 -19.53
N THR A 32 -19.87 2.26 -20.53
CA THR A 32 -19.92 0.80 -20.43
C THR A 32 -20.49 0.29 -19.11
N THR A 33 -21.68 -0.30 -19.18
CA THR A 33 -21.79 -1.65 -18.63
C THR A 33 -20.62 -2.45 -19.22
N LYS A 34 -19.42 -2.33 -18.63
CA LYS A 34 -18.64 -3.50 -18.34
C LYS A 34 -19.66 -4.27 -17.56
N GLU A 35 -20.32 -5.21 -18.24
CA GLU A 35 -20.69 -6.41 -17.54
C GLU A 35 -19.48 -6.66 -16.64
N ASP A 36 -19.66 -6.54 -15.32
CA ASP A 36 -18.83 -7.27 -14.39
C ASP A 36 -19.14 -8.73 -14.71
N LYS A 37 -18.64 -9.16 -15.87
CA LYS A 37 -18.85 -10.44 -16.47
C LYS A 37 -18.10 -11.31 -15.51
N ALA A 38 -18.86 -12.03 -14.68
CA ALA A 38 -18.33 -12.94 -13.69
C ALA A 38 -17.11 -13.62 -14.32
N PRO A 39 -15.92 -13.43 -13.74
CA PRO A 39 -14.69 -13.77 -14.42
C PRO A 39 -14.79 -15.22 -14.89
N ASN A 40 -14.61 -15.43 -16.19
CA ASN A 40 -14.69 -16.76 -16.79
C ASN A 40 -13.83 -17.71 -15.94
N SER A 41 -14.32 -18.92 -15.65
CA SER A 41 -13.63 -19.86 -14.74
C SER A 41 -12.18 -20.15 -15.17
N THR A 42 -11.89 -20.04 -16.46
CA THR A 42 -10.53 -20.14 -17.03
C THR A 42 -9.62 -18.99 -16.61
N THR A 43 -10.12 -17.75 -16.57
CA THR A 43 -9.36 -16.57 -16.15
C THR A 43 -9.00 -16.65 -14.66
N LEU A 44 -9.91 -17.12 -13.82
CA LEU A 44 -9.67 -17.34 -12.39
C LEU A 44 -8.59 -18.38 -12.13
N PHE A 45 -8.60 -19.47 -12.90
CA PHE A 45 -7.59 -20.52 -12.77
C PHE A 45 -6.20 -20.04 -13.19
N ILE A 46 -6.12 -19.26 -14.28
CA ILE A 46 -4.87 -18.66 -14.76
C ILE A 46 -4.33 -17.66 -13.74
N SER A 47 -5.18 -16.79 -13.19
CA SER A 47 -4.75 -15.82 -12.18
C SER A 47 -4.29 -16.50 -10.89
N ALA A 48 -4.96 -17.57 -10.44
CA ALA A 48 -4.56 -18.35 -9.27
C ALA A 48 -3.17 -19.00 -9.45
N ILE A 49 -2.90 -19.60 -10.62
CA ILE A 49 -1.58 -20.16 -10.94
C ILE A 49 -0.53 -19.06 -10.96
N TYR A 50 -0.81 -17.96 -11.65
CA TYR A 50 0.12 -16.83 -11.74
C TYR A 50 0.46 -16.27 -10.36
N LEU A 51 -0.53 -16.01 -9.52
CA LEU A 51 -0.35 -15.52 -8.15
C LEU A 51 0.47 -16.49 -7.31
N THR A 52 0.25 -17.80 -7.46
CA THR A 52 1.01 -18.83 -6.73
C THR A 52 2.48 -18.84 -7.15
N VAL A 53 2.77 -18.75 -8.45
CA VAL A 53 4.15 -18.72 -8.96
C VAL A 53 4.88 -17.45 -8.50
N VAL A 54 4.24 -16.29 -8.64
CA VAL A 54 4.82 -15.01 -8.20
C VAL A 54 5.05 -15.01 -6.69
N ALA A 55 4.08 -15.51 -5.91
CA ALA A 55 4.24 -15.64 -4.46
C ALA A 55 5.42 -16.51 -4.09
N PHE A 56 5.60 -17.66 -4.76
CA PHE A 56 6.75 -18.54 -4.50
C PHE A 56 8.09 -17.83 -4.73
N PHE A 57 8.25 -17.16 -5.87
CA PHE A 57 9.47 -16.40 -6.16
C PHE A 57 9.67 -15.24 -5.18
N ALA A 58 8.59 -14.56 -4.78
CA ALA A 58 8.65 -13.47 -3.81
C ALA A 58 9.07 -13.97 -2.42
N VAL A 59 8.59 -15.13 -1.96
CA VAL A 59 9.06 -15.76 -0.71
C VAL A 59 10.56 -16.05 -0.79
N VAL A 60 10.99 -16.75 -1.84
CA VAL A 60 12.40 -17.14 -2.01
C VAL A 60 13.31 -15.91 -2.07
N GLY A 61 12.91 -14.88 -2.83
CA GLY A 61 13.66 -13.63 -2.95
C GLY A 61 13.78 -12.90 -1.62
N ASN A 62 12.67 -12.70 -0.90
CA ASN A 62 12.66 -11.98 0.37
C ASN A 62 13.43 -12.72 1.48
N ILE A 63 13.34 -14.06 1.54
CA ILE A 63 14.14 -14.87 2.47
C ILE A 63 15.64 -14.76 2.13
N THR A 64 15.99 -14.76 0.84
CA THR A 64 17.38 -14.63 0.39
C THR A 64 17.96 -13.28 0.80
N VAL A 65 17.24 -12.19 0.59
CA VAL A 65 17.66 -10.84 1.03
C VAL A 65 17.85 -10.80 2.55
N LEU A 66 16.89 -11.34 3.30
CA LEU A 66 16.96 -11.37 4.76
C LEU A 66 18.17 -12.18 5.25
N THR A 67 18.40 -13.37 4.69
CA THR A 67 19.53 -14.23 5.07
C THR A 67 20.89 -13.60 4.73
N ILE A 68 21.03 -12.94 3.58
CA ILE A 68 22.26 -12.23 3.20
C ILE A 68 22.57 -11.13 4.21
N ILE A 69 21.58 -10.31 4.59
CA ILE A 69 21.78 -9.19 5.51
C ILE A 69 22.03 -9.67 6.94
N LEU A 70 21.37 -10.73 7.39
CA LEU A 70 21.57 -11.30 8.72
C LEU A 70 22.94 -11.99 8.87
N LYS A 71 23.46 -12.58 7.79
CA LYS A 71 24.73 -13.32 7.80
C LYS A 71 25.95 -12.41 7.88
N ASP A 72 25.87 -11.19 7.32
CA ASP A 72 26.98 -10.24 7.35
C ASP A 72 26.72 -9.08 8.34
N LYS A 73 27.44 -9.12 9.47
CA LYS A 73 27.36 -8.08 10.50
C LYS A 73 27.82 -6.70 10.02
N LYS A 74 28.73 -6.63 9.03
CA LYS A 74 29.15 -5.36 8.41
C LYS A 74 28.06 -4.77 7.52
N LEU A 75 27.27 -5.62 6.87
CA LEU A 75 26.10 -5.16 6.11
C LEU A 75 25.01 -4.65 7.05
N ARG A 76 24.76 -5.31 8.18
CA ARG A 76 23.73 -4.87 9.14
C ARG A 76 23.94 -3.45 9.68
N SER A 77 25.18 -2.97 9.75
CA SER A 77 25.51 -1.64 10.30
C SER A 77 25.28 -0.48 9.35
N LYS A 78 24.86 -0.73 8.09
CA LYS A 78 24.59 0.34 7.12
C LYS A 78 23.12 0.77 7.19
N PRO A 79 22.81 2.08 7.21
CA PRO A 79 21.43 2.57 7.31
C PRO A 79 20.53 2.07 6.18
N HIS A 80 21.09 1.88 4.97
CA HIS A 80 20.37 1.37 3.81
C HIS A 80 19.81 -0.05 4.03
N ASN A 81 20.49 -0.88 4.82
CA ASN A 81 20.09 -2.28 5.00
C ASN A 81 18.95 -2.44 6.01
N HIS A 82 18.71 -1.45 6.87
CA HIS A 82 17.53 -1.46 7.74
C HIS A 82 16.23 -1.32 6.92
N LEU A 83 16.26 -0.49 5.87
CA LEU A 83 15.15 -0.37 4.93
C LEU A 83 14.84 -1.72 4.26
N LEU A 84 15.89 -2.42 3.81
CA LEU A 84 15.76 -3.73 3.18
C LEU A 84 15.20 -4.79 4.14
N ILE A 85 15.60 -4.76 5.42
CA ILE A 85 15.04 -5.67 6.44
C ILE A 85 13.56 -5.37 6.67
N SER A 86 13.20 -4.10 6.85
CA SER A 86 11.80 -3.69 7.06
C SER A 86 10.93 -4.10 5.87
N LEU A 87 11.41 -3.90 4.65
CA LEU A 87 10.73 -4.32 3.44
C LEU A 87 10.54 -5.84 3.39
N ALA A 88 11.63 -6.61 3.56
CA ALA A 88 11.57 -8.07 3.53
C ALA A 88 10.64 -8.65 4.60
N VAL A 89 10.60 -8.08 5.82
CA VAL A 89 9.68 -8.52 6.88
C VAL A 89 8.23 -8.23 6.52
N CYS A 90 7.94 -7.04 5.99
CA CYS A 90 6.59 -6.66 5.55
C CYS A 90 6.11 -7.55 4.40
N ASP A 91 6.96 -7.79 3.40
CA ASP A 91 6.63 -8.66 2.28
C ASP A 91 6.35 -10.09 2.74
N LEU A 92 7.21 -10.68 3.59
CA LEU A 92 6.96 -12.01 4.15
C LEU A 92 5.66 -12.06 4.95
N THR A 93 5.38 -11.04 5.75
CA THR A 93 4.13 -10.94 6.53
C THR A 93 2.90 -10.97 5.63
N VAL A 94 2.92 -10.25 4.50
CA VAL A 94 1.83 -10.22 3.52
C VAL A 94 1.77 -11.53 2.70
N LEU A 95 2.91 -12.13 2.37
CA LEU A 95 3.01 -13.42 1.67
C LEU A 95 2.44 -14.57 2.50
N PHE A 96 2.65 -14.58 3.81
CA PHE A 96 2.07 -15.58 4.71
C PHE A 96 0.63 -15.26 5.13
N GLY A 97 0.27 -13.99 5.10
CA GLY A 97 -1.01 -13.48 5.56
C GLY A 97 -2.01 -13.26 4.43
N GLY A 98 -1.85 -12.18 3.67
CA GLY A 98 -2.80 -11.76 2.63
C GLY A 98 -2.86 -12.68 1.41
N TYR A 99 -1.70 -13.09 0.87
CA TYR A 99 -1.63 -13.90 -0.35
C TYR A 99 -2.37 -15.25 -0.27
N PRO A 100 -2.27 -16.05 0.81
CA PRO A 100 -2.99 -17.32 0.86
C PRO A 100 -4.51 -17.13 0.86
N PHE A 101 -5.04 -16.10 1.49
CA PHE A 101 -6.47 -15.78 1.41
C PHE A 101 -6.89 -15.47 -0.03
N THR A 102 -6.12 -14.65 -0.73
CA THR A 102 -6.38 -14.30 -2.14
C THR A 102 -6.27 -15.52 -3.05
N ILE A 103 -5.22 -16.33 -2.92
CA ILE A 103 -5.02 -17.53 -3.75
C ILE A 103 -6.15 -18.54 -3.54
N ILE A 104 -6.53 -18.80 -2.29
CA ILE A 104 -7.62 -19.73 -1.97
C ILE A 104 -8.94 -19.19 -2.54
N SER A 105 -9.25 -17.90 -2.37
CA SER A 105 -10.45 -17.29 -2.98
C SER A 105 -10.45 -17.38 -4.52
N ALA A 106 -9.28 -17.28 -5.16
CA ALA A 106 -9.16 -17.38 -6.60
C ALA A 106 -9.40 -18.81 -7.11
N TYR A 107 -8.98 -19.83 -6.35
CA TYR A 107 -9.25 -21.24 -6.70
C TYR A 107 -10.73 -21.61 -6.54
N TYR A 108 -11.39 -21.10 -5.50
CA TYR A 108 -12.80 -21.38 -5.25
C TYR A 108 -13.75 -20.49 -6.06
N GLY A 109 -13.25 -19.38 -6.62
CA GLY A 109 -14.04 -18.40 -7.36
C GLY A 109 -14.99 -17.57 -6.50
N GLU A 110 -15.00 -17.79 -5.19
CA GLU A 110 -15.83 -17.10 -4.20
C GLU A 110 -15.05 -16.82 -2.91
N TRP A 111 -15.48 -15.80 -2.16
CA TRP A 111 -14.87 -15.44 -0.89
C TRP A 111 -15.38 -16.31 0.25
N MET A 112 -14.60 -17.29 0.68
CA MET A 112 -15.02 -18.27 1.70
C MET A 112 -14.60 -17.94 3.14
N PHE A 113 -13.74 -16.93 3.35
CA PHE A 113 -13.14 -16.64 4.66
C PHE A 113 -14.00 -15.74 5.58
N GLY A 114 -15.19 -15.35 5.11
CA GLY A 114 -16.10 -14.46 5.84
C GLY A 114 -15.47 -13.12 6.23
N ASP A 115 -16.04 -12.50 7.27
CA ASP A 115 -15.63 -11.17 7.78
C ASP A 115 -14.21 -11.16 8.36
N LEU A 116 -13.80 -12.29 8.95
CA LEU A 116 -12.47 -12.41 9.54
C LEU A 116 -11.37 -12.29 8.47
N GLY A 117 -11.51 -13.04 7.37
CA GLY A 117 -10.58 -12.93 6.24
C GLY A 117 -10.58 -11.53 5.63
N CYS A 118 -11.76 -10.91 5.52
CA CYS A 118 -11.90 -9.56 4.96
C CYS A 118 -11.12 -8.54 5.81
N THR A 119 -11.30 -8.63 7.13
CA THR A 119 -10.59 -7.79 8.11
C THR A 119 -9.07 -7.99 8.03
N PHE A 120 -8.61 -9.24 7.94
CA PHE A 120 -7.18 -9.53 7.78
C PHE A 120 -6.61 -8.98 6.47
N SER A 121 -7.32 -9.15 5.35
CA SER A 121 -6.91 -8.58 4.06
C SER A 121 -6.78 -7.06 4.12
N GLY A 122 -7.72 -6.39 4.78
CA GLY A 122 -7.65 -4.95 5.04
C GLY A 122 -6.44 -4.55 5.88
N TYR A 123 -6.13 -5.31 6.93
CA TYR A 123 -4.95 -5.11 7.76
C TYR A 123 -3.67 -5.20 6.94
N PHE A 124 -3.47 -6.25 6.14
CA PHE A 124 -2.27 -6.38 5.30
C PHE A 124 -2.15 -5.25 4.28
N THR A 125 -3.27 -4.79 3.72
CA THR A 125 -3.30 -3.65 2.78
C THR A 125 -2.84 -2.35 3.46
N PHE A 126 -3.27 -2.12 4.70
CA PHE A 126 -2.82 -0.97 5.49
C PHE A 126 -1.31 -1.05 5.78
N PHE A 127 -0.81 -2.22 6.16
CA PHE A 127 0.62 -2.44 6.40
C PHE A 127 1.47 -2.16 5.16
N LEU A 128 1.02 -2.58 3.97
CA LEU A 128 1.70 -2.30 2.72
C LEU A 128 1.78 -0.79 2.43
N SER A 129 0.67 -0.08 2.69
CA SER A 129 0.59 1.37 2.52
C SER A 129 1.57 2.09 3.45
N LEU A 130 1.65 1.67 4.71
CA LEU A 130 2.61 2.19 5.68
C LEU A 130 4.06 1.91 5.27
N THR A 131 4.34 0.70 4.77
CA THR A 131 5.68 0.31 4.32
C THR A 131 6.14 1.16 3.14
N SER A 132 5.26 1.39 2.17
CA SER A 132 5.53 2.26 1.02
C SER A 132 5.91 3.68 1.45
N MET A 133 5.16 4.25 2.40
CA MET A 133 5.48 5.57 2.99
C MET A 133 6.87 5.57 3.64
N ASN A 134 7.22 4.53 4.39
CA ASN A 134 8.52 4.41 5.03
C ASN A 134 9.67 4.31 4.01
N ILE A 135 9.47 3.57 2.90
CA ILE A 135 10.44 3.50 1.81
C ILE A 135 10.64 4.87 1.15
N LEU A 136 9.56 5.58 0.87
CA LEU A 136 9.62 6.92 0.28
C LEU A 136 10.38 7.90 1.18
N VAL A 137 10.08 7.92 2.47
CA VAL A 137 10.81 8.76 3.44
C VAL A 137 12.29 8.41 3.47
N ALA A 138 12.63 7.11 3.50
CA ALA A 138 14.01 6.67 3.49
C ALA A 138 14.76 7.08 2.21
N ILE A 139 14.12 6.98 1.04
CA ILE A 139 14.68 7.43 -0.23
C ILE A 139 14.90 8.95 -0.22
N CYS A 140 13.93 9.72 0.28
CA CYS A 140 14.03 11.17 0.40
C CYS A 140 15.20 11.59 1.28
N VAL A 141 15.33 10.99 2.47
CA VAL A 141 16.44 11.24 3.38
C VAL A 141 17.77 10.87 2.73
N PHE A 142 17.84 9.72 2.05
CA PHE A 142 19.03 9.29 1.35
C PHE A 142 19.46 10.29 0.26
N ARG A 143 18.52 10.73 -0.59
CA ARG A 143 18.79 11.74 -1.62
C ARG A 143 19.19 13.08 -1.03
N TYR A 144 18.53 13.52 0.03
CA TYR A 144 18.85 14.75 0.74
C TYR A 144 20.29 14.72 1.28
N VAL A 145 20.67 13.66 1.98
CA VAL A 145 22.03 13.52 2.52
C VAL A 145 23.07 13.48 1.40
N MET A 146 22.82 12.72 0.34
CA MET A 146 23.74 12.60 -0.80
C MET A 146 23.93 13.92 -1.57
N ILE A 147 22.90 14.75 -1.69
CA ILE A 147 22.93 15.98 -2.49
C ILE A 147 23.41 17.16 -1.64
N CYS A 148 22.86 17.33 -0.43
CA CYS A 148 23.10 18.52 0.38
C CYS A 148 24.39 18.43 1.21
N LEU A 149 24.94 17.23 1.44
CA LEU A 149 26.16 17.05 2.22
C LEU A 149 27.21 16.23 1.47
N PRO A 150 27.90 16.82 0.46
CA PRO A 150 28.85 16.14 -0.40
C PRO A 150 30.20 15.76 0.27
N GLY A 151 30.24 15.47 1.58
CA GLY A 151 31.53 15.21 2.26
C GLY A 151 31.52 14.52 3.63
N LYS A 152 30.42 13.96 4.13
CA LYS A 152 30.41 13.41 5.52
C LYS A 152 29.93 11.97 5.65
N CYS A 153 30.93 11.10 5.79
CA CYS A 153 30.89 9.85 6.55
C CYS A 153 30.26 10.03 7.96
N GLU A 154 30.23 11.25 8.51
CA GLU A 154 29.67 11.57 9.85
C GLU A 154 28.13 11.67 9.91
N LEU A 155 27.42 11.86 8.79
CA LEU A 155 25.95 11.97 8.83
C LEU A 155 25.24 10.62 8.92
N SER A 156 25.88 9.53 8.49
CA SER A 156 25.35 8.19 8.78
C SER A 156 25.28 7.97 10.29
N ILE A 157 26.25 8.46 11.06
CA ILE A 157 26.30 8.34 12.52
C ILE A 157 25.16 9.13 13.19
N ILE A 158 24.82 10.32 12.68
CA ILE A 158 23.71 11.13 13.20
C ILE A 158 22.35 10.52 12.81
N ALA A 159 22.22 10.03 11.57
CA ALA A 159 21.02 9.31 11.14
C ALA A 159 20.84 8.01 11.92
N ASP A 160 21.91 7.25 12.18
CA ASP A 160 21.91 6.04 12.99
C ASP A 160 21.54 6.35 14.46
N ASN A 161 21.96 7.51 15.01
CA ASN A 161 21.57 7.98 16.35
C ASN A 161 20.09 8.40 16.41
N ILE A 162 19.58 9.09 15.39
CA ILE A 162 18.15 9.45 15.30
C ILE A 162 17.29 8.19 15.13
N TYR A 163 17.77 7.23 14.34
CA TYR A 163 17.11 5.94 14.11
C TYR A 163 17.09 5.07 15.38
N GLN A 164 18.18 5.06 16.15
CA GLN A 164 18.22 4.43 17.48
C GLN A 164 17.27 5.12 18.48
N SER A 165 17.15 6.45 18.42
CA SER A 165 16.21 7.19 19.26
C SER A 165 14.74 6.88 18.92
N LEU A 166 14.42 6.68 17.64
CA LEU A 166 13.09 6.25 17.19
C LEU A 166 12.76 4.80 17.57
N LYS A 167 13.77 3.91 17.57
CA LYS A 167 13.63 2.50 17.98
C LYS A 167 13.35 2.32 19.48
N ILE A 168 13.57 3.35 20.29
CA ILE A 168 13.24 3.39 21.73
C ILE A 168 11.77 3.81 21.94
N ILE A 169 11.13 4.43 20.94
CA ILE A 169 9.78 5.01 21.04
C ILE A 169 8.68 4.07 20.48
N GLN A 170 9.04 3.08 19.64
CA GLN A 170 8.15 1.97 19.26
C GLN A 170 8.39 0.75 20.16
#